data_AF-A0A7S2DWK4-F1
#
_entry.id   AF-A0A7S2DWK4-F1
#
_cell.length_a   1.000
_cell.length_b   1.000
_cell.length_c   1.000
_cell.angle_alpha   90.00
_cell.angle_beta   90.00
_cell.angle_gamma   90.00
#
_symmetry.space_group_name_H-M   'P 1'
#
loop_
_entity.id
_entity.type
_entity.pdbx_description
1 polymer ?
#
loop_
_entity_poly.entity_id
_entity_poly.type
_entity_poly.pdbx_seq_one_letter_code
_entity_poly.pdbx_strand_id
1 'polypeptide(L)'
;RPKVDECSKRLKAERNRAEDELNIKKERFIEELEGYVAQAQAVSGWSELERVNENMLTLTTLQGKIAECKQRAEGMNGEEELLGQPRTHFDQLEEVPKILAPFVGLWSVAQDF
;
A
#
# COMPACT_ATOMS: atom_id res chain seq x y z
N ARG A 1 -15.00 29.34 32.42
CA ARG A 1 -13.58 29.60 32.79
C ARG A 1 -12.81 29.78 31.48
N PRO A 2 -12.32 31.00 31.15
CA PRO A 2 -11.77 31.31 29.82
C PRO A 2 -10.63 30.38 29.35
N LYS A 3 -9.80 29.91 30.28
CA LYS A 3 -8.68 28.99 30.01
C LYS A 3 -9.11 27.59 29.55
N VAL A 4 -10.29 27.13 29.94
CA VAL A 4 -10.82 25.81 29.53
C VAL A 4 -11.30 25.86 28.08
N ASP A 5 -11.93 26.96 27.68
CA ASP A 5 -12.37 27.17 26.30
C ASP A 5 -11.19 27.31 25.33
N GLU A 6 -10.13 28.00 25.76
CA GLU A 6 -8.90 28.14 24.98
C GLU A 6 -8.16 26.80 24.81
N CYS A 7 -8.06 26.00 25.89
CA CYS A 7 -7.48 24.66 25.83
C CYS A 7 -8.28 23.73 24.90
N SER A 8 -9.61 23.80 24.96
CA SER A 8 -10.50 23.01 24.10
C SER A 8 -10.37 23.39 22.62
N LYS A 9 -10.24 24.69 22.31
CA LYS A 9 -9.99 25.16 20.94
C LYS A 9 -8.66 24.67 20.39
N ARG A 10 -7.60 24.70 21.21
CA ARG A 10 -6.28 24.19 20.83
C ARG A 10 -6.29 22.69 20.57
N LEU A 11 -6.90 21.90 21.46
CA LEU A 11 -7.06 20.45 21.28
C LEU A 11 -7.79 20.10 19.98
N LYS A 12 -8.87 20.83 19.67
CA LYS A 12 -9.61 20.62 18.42
C LYS A 12 -8.77 20.98 17.19
N ALA A 13 -8.00 22.07 17.24
CA ALA A 13 -7.13 22.46 16.14
C ALA A 13 -6.02 21.43 15.87
N GLU A 14 -5.39 20.90 16.94
CA GLU A 14 -4.38 19.85 16.81
C GLU A 14 -4.98 18.55 16.26
N ARG A 15 -6.17 18.15 16.73
CA ARG A 15 -6.86 16.98 16.19
C ARG A 15 -7.16 17.14 14.70
N ASN A 16 -7.69 18.29 14.29
CA ASN A 16 -7.98 18.55 12.87
C ASN A 16 -6.70 18.50 12.01
N ARG A 17 -5.57 19.03 12.50
CA ARG A 17 -4.29 18.93 11.79
C ARG A 17 -3.84 17.48 11.61
N ALA A 18 -3.94 16.68 12.67
CA ALA A 18 -3.61 15.26 12.60
C ALA A 18 -4.51 14.50 11.60
N GLU A 19 -5.81 14.83 11.57
CA GLU A 19 -6.75 14.29 10.58
C GLU A 19 -6.36 14.68 9.14
N ASP A 20 -6.02 15.95 8.90
CA ASP A 20 -5.60 16.44 7.57
C ASP A 20 -4.30 15.77 7.10
N GLU A 21 -3.30 15.66 7.98
CA GLU A 21 -2.03 14.99 7.68
C GLU A 21 -2.22 13.50 7.36
N LEU A 22 -3.07 12.81 8.11
CA LEU A 22 -3.41 11.41 7.88
C LEU A 22 -4.11 11.21 6.54
N ASN A 23 -5.03 12.11 6.17
CA ASN A 23 -5.72 12.05 4.88
C ASN A 23 -4.73 12.22 3.71
N ILE A 24 -3.85 13.22 3.77
CA ILE A 24 -2.81 13.42 2.73
C ILE A 24 -1.89 12.19 2.62
N LYS A 25 -1.53 11.59 3.76
CA LYS A 25 -0.70 10.37 3.80
C LYS A 25 -1.41 9.19 3.14
N LYS A 26 -2.71 9.02 3.38
CA LYS A 26 -3.54 7.99 2.73
C LYS A 26 -3.67 8.20 1.23
N GLU A 27 -3.96 9.42 0.78
CA GLU A 27 -4.07 9.75 -0.65
C GLU A 27 -2.78 9.39 -1.41
N ARG A 28 -1.62 9.84 -0.90
CA ARG A 28 -0.31 9.49 -1.48
C ARG A 28 -0.03 8.00 -1.48
N PHE A 29 -0.47 7.30 -0.44
CA PHE A 29 -0.29 5.86 -0.34
C PHE A 29 -1.17 5.12 -1.35
N ILE A 30 -2.41 5.58 -1.58
CA ILE A 30 -3.29 5.03 -2.62
C ILE A 30 -2.65 5.19 -4.01
N GLU A 31 -2.16 6.39 -4.34
CA GLU A 31 -1.46 6.64 -5.61
C GLU A 31 -0.23 5.72 -5.79
N GLU A 32 0.53 5.51 -4.72
CA GLU A 32 1.67 4.58 -4.71
C GLU A 32 1.22 3.14 -5.02
N LEU A 33 0.14 2.68 -4.38
CA LEU A 33 -0.42 1.35 -4.58
C LEU A 33 -0.99 1.15 -5.99
N GLU A 34 -1.66 2.16 -6.54
CA GLU A 34 -2.13 2.15 -7.93
C GLU A 34 -0.96 2.01 -8.92
N GLY A 35 0.17 2.66 -8.63
CA GLY A 35 1.41 2.49 -9.39
C GLY A 35 1.95 1.04 -9.35
N TYR A 36 1.79 0.34 -8.22
CA TYR A 36 2.16 -1.07 -8.11
C TYR A 36 1.17 -1.99 -8.83
N VAL A 37 -0.13 -1.68 -8.82
CA VAL A 37 -1.13 -2.40 -9.62
C VAL A 37 -0.80 -2.27 -11.11
N ALA A 38 -0.49 -1.07 -11.60
CA ALA A 38 -0.11 -0.85 -12.99
C ALA A 38 1.16 -1.65 -13.37
N GLN A 39 2.16 -1.68 -12.49
CA GLN A 39 3.36 -2.51 -12.69
C GLN A 39 3.01 -4.00 -12.75
N ALA A 40 2.15 -4.49 -11.85
CA ALA A 40 1.71 -5.89 -11.84
C ALA A 40 0.96 -6.26 -13.12
N GLN A 41 0.08 -5.38 -13.60
CA GLN A 41 -0.65 -5.58 -14.85
C GLN A 41 0.30 -5.58 -16.06
N ALA A 42 1.35 -4.76 -16.07
CA ALA A 42 2.34 -4.78 -17.14
C ALA A 42 3.08 -6.13 -17.24
N VAL A 43 3.28 -6.83 -16.11
CA VAL A 43 3.85 -8.19 -16.09
C VAL A 43 2.98 -9.19 -16.86
N SER A 44 1.66 -8.98 -16.89
CA SER A 44 0.76 -9.86 -17.65
C SER A 44 0.96 -9.81 -19.17
N GLY A 45 1.61 -8.77 -19.67
CA GLY A 45 2.01 -8.65 -21.07
C GLY A 45 3.36 -9.29 -21.40
N TRP A 46 4.10 -9.83 -20.43
CA TRP A 46 5.43 -10.40 -20.65
C TRP A 46 5.30 -11.84 -21.17
N SER A 47 5.01 -11.97 -22.46
CA SER A 47 4.97 -13.26 -23.17
C SER A 47 6.34 -13.84 -23.51
N GLU A 48 7.43 -13.09 -23.29
CA GLU A 48 8.77 -13.46 -23.70
C GLU A 48 9.52 -14.20 -22.58
N LEU A 49 9.64 -15.51 -22.75
CA LEU A 49 10.45 -16.41 -21.93
C LEU A 49 11.96 -16.13 -22.00
N GLU A 50 12.44 -15.23 -22.87
CA GLU A 50 13.87 -14.91 -22.98
C GLU A 50 14.37 -13.99 -21.85
N ARG A 51 13.47 -13.34 -21.10
CA ARG A 51 13.80 -12.43 -19.97
C ARG A 51 13.36 -12.96 -18.60
N VAL A 52 13.25 -14.29 -18.45
CA VAL A 52 12.81 -14.98 -17.21
C VAL A 52 13.41 -14.38 -15.95
N ASN A 53 14.74 -14.21 -15.91
CA ASN A 53 15.46 -13.75 -14.72
C ASN A 53 15.13 -12.30 -14.35
N GLU A 54 14.99 -11.42 -15.35
CA GLU A 54 14.62 -10.02 -15.13
C GLU A 54 13.15 -9.89 -14.71
N ASN A 55 12.30 -10.74 -15.29
CA ASN A 55 10.89 -10.80 -14.98
C ASN A 55 10.68 -11.29 -13.53
N MET A 56 11.40 -12.35 -13.14
CA MET A 56 11.41 -12.90 -11.79
C MET A 56 11.91 -11.89 -10.76
N LEU A 57 13.00 -11.17 -11.06
CA LEU A 57 13.51 -10.13 -10.16
C LEU A 57 12.46 -9.04 -9.93
N THR A 58 11.75 -8.64 -10.98
CA THR A 58 10.68 -7.64 -10.86
C THR A 58 9.51 -8.17 -10.02
N LEU A 59 9.09 -9.41 -10.25
CA LEU A 59 8.04 -10.08 -9.47
C LEU A 59 8.39 -10.15 -7.99
N THR A 60 9.57 -10.64 -7.64
CA THR A 60 10.01 -10.74 -6.23
C THR A 60 10.14 -9.36 -5.58
N THR A 61 10.63 -8.37 -6.33
CA THR A 61 10.72 -6.98 -5.86
C THR A 61 9.34 -6.41 -5.56
N LEU A 62 8.37 -6.60 -6.47
CA LEU A 62 7.02 -6.08 -6.30
C LEU A 62 6.30 -6.77 -5.14
N GLN A 63 6.49 -8.07 -4.95
CA GLN A 63 5.99 -8.80 -3.77
C GLN A 63 6.57 -8.26 -2.46
N GLY A 64 7.88 -7.98 -2.43
CA GLY A 64 8.54 -7.37 -1.26
C GLY A 64 7.96 -6.00 -0.92
N LYS A 65 7.79 -5.13 -1.93
CA LYS A 65 7.18 -3.80 -1.75
C LYS A 65 5.75 -3.89 -1.21
N ILE A 66 4.94 -4.83 -1.68
CA ILE A 66 3.58 -5.03 -1.17
C ILE A 66 3.58 -5.50 0.29
N ALA A 67 4.53 -6.35 0.68
CA ALA A 67 4.67 -6.77 2.08
C ALA A 67 5.01 -5.59 3.00
N GLU A 68 5.90 -4.69 2.57
CA GLU A 68 6.22 -3.44 3.28
C GLU A 68 5.01 -2.51 3.35
N CYS A 69 4.26 -2.38 2.25
CA CYS A 69 3.05 -1.58 2.20
C CYS A 69 1.97 -2.08 3.17
N LYS A 70 1.83 -3.40 3.36
CA LYS A 70 0.93 -3.96 4.38
C LYS A 70 1.29 -3.50 5.79
N GLN A 71 2.58 -3.42 6.12
CA GLN A 71 3.02 -2.91 7.42
C GLN A 71 2.75 -1.40 7.57
N ARG A 72 2.98 -0.62 6.51
CA ARG A 72 2.65 0.82 6.49
C ARG A 72 1.16 1.08 6.65
N ALA A 73 0.31 0.26 6.02
CA ALA A 73 -1.14 0.32 6.15
C ALA A 73 -1.59 0.08 7.60
N GLU A 74 -0.99 -0.89 8.29
CA GLU A 74 -1.26 -1.10 9.73
C GLU A 74 -0.87 0.10 10.59
N GLY A 75 0.23 0.78 10.27
CA GLY A 75 0.61 2.03 10.95
C GLY A 75 -0.43 3.14 10.76
N MET A 76 -0.95 3.31 9.54
CA MET A 76 -2.02 4.28 9.26
C MET A 76 -3.33 3.90 9.94
N ASN A 77 -3.70 2.62 9.94
CA ASN A 77 -4.87 2.11 10.66
C ASN A 77 -4.77 2.38 12.18
N GLY A 78 -3.57 2.28 12.76
CA GLY A 78 -3.34 2.66 14.15
C GLY A 78 -3.54 4.15 14.42
N GLU A 79 -3.10 5.02 13.49
CA GLU A 79 -3.35 6.47 13.56
C GLU A 79 -4.86 6.79 13.45
N GLU A 80 -5.59 6.08 12.58
CA GLU A 80 -7.06 6.18 12.46
C GLU A 80 -7.76 5.79 13.75
N GLU A 81 -7.40 4.66 14.36
CA GLU A 81 -7.96 4.20 15.63
C GLU A 81 -7.73 5.22 16.77
N LEU A 82 -6.55 5.84 16.83
CA LEU A 82 -6.23 6.89 17.83
C LEU A 82 -7.08 8.15 17.64
N LEU A 83 -7.46 8.45 16.40
CA LEU A 83 -8.36 9.57 16.07
C LEU A 83 -9.85 9.18 16.17
N GLY A 84 -10.16 7.92 16.49
CA GLY A 84 -11.52 7.39 16.54
C GLY A 84 -12.17 7.21 15.17
N GLN A 85 -11.36 7.11 14.12
CA GLN A 85 -11.77 6.82 12.75
C GLN A 85 -11.82 5.31 12.50
N PRO A 86 -12.68 4.84 11.57
CA PRO A 86 -12.63 3.44 11.14
C PRO A 86 -11.34 3.16 10.38
N ARG A 87 -10.86 1.93 10.47
CA ARG A 87 -9.69 1.46 9.71
C ARG A 87 -9.98 1.48 8.21
N THR A 88 -9.01 1.93 7.43
CA THR A 88 -9.06 1.90 5.97
C THR A 88 -8.61 0.53 5.46
N HIS A 89 -9.40 -0.06 4.57
CA HIS A 89 -8.99 -1.23 3.79
C HIS A 89 -8.47 -0.76 2.42
N PHE A 90 -7.27 -1.22 2.07
CA PHE A 90 -6.61 -0.88 0.81
C PHE A 90 -6.63 -2.11 -0.12
N ASP A 91 -7.65 -2.19 -0.97
CA ASP A 91 -7.90 -3.32 -1.89
C ASP A 91 -6.68 -3.69 -2.74
N GLN A 92 -5.88 -2.69 -3.14
CA GLN A 92 -4.69 -2.85 -3.96
C GLN A 92 -3.64 -3.79 -3.31
N LEU A 93 -3.59 -3.85 -1.97
CA LEU A 93 -2.70 -4.76 -1.24
C LEU A 93 -3.05 -6.24 -1.42
N GLU A 94 -4.28 -6.54 -1.83
CA GLU A 94 -4.74 -7.87 -2.21
C GLU A 94 -4.75 -8.08 -3.72
N GLU A 95 -5.03 -7.03 -4.49
CA GLU A 95 -5.10 -7.09 -5.95
C GLU A 95 -3.74 -7.43 -6.57
N VAL A 96 -2.66 -6.76 -6.14
CA VAL A 96 -1.32 -7.01 -6.70
C VAL A 96 -0.91 -8.49 -6.53
N PRO A 97 -0.96 -9.11 -5.34
CA PRO A 97 -0.67 -10.55 -5.20
C PRO A 97 -1.55 -11.44 -6.09
N LYS A 98 -2.84 -11.12 -6.25
CA LYS A 98 -3.76 -11.88 -7.11
C LYS A 98 -3.33 -11.82 -8.58
N ILE A 99 -2.91 -10.65 -9.06
CA ILE A 99 -2.38 -10.47 -10.43
C ILE A 99 -1.07 -11.24 -10.62
N LEU A 100 -0.17 -11.21 -9.63
CA LEU A 100 1.15 -11.83 -9.76
C LEU A 100 1.14 -13.36 -9.62
N ALA A 101 0.17 -13.93 -8.89
CA ALA A 101 0.14 -15.35 -8.54
C ALA A 101 0.32 -16.34 -9.72
N PRO A 102 -0.34 -16.15 -10.89
CA PRO A 102 -0.15 -17.05 -12.04
C PRO A 102 1.27 -17.03 -12.60
N PHE A 103 1.92 -15.87 -12.58
CA PHE A 103 3.26 -15.70 -13.13
C PHE A 103 4.31 -16.33 -12.22
N VAL A 104 4.20 -16.17 -10.89
CA VAL A 104 5.13 -16.78 -9.94
C VAL A 104 5.19 -18.30 -10.11
N GLY A 105 4.03 -18.95 -10.31
CA GLY A 105 3.98 -20.40 -10.58
C GLY A 105 4.62 -20.78 -11.92
N LEU A 106 4.30 -20.04 -12.98
CA LEU A 106 4.83 -20.29 -14.33
C LEU A 106 6.37 -20.17 -14.38
N TRP A 107 6.91 -19.11 -13.79
CA TRP A 107 8.34 -18.83 -13.84
C TRP A 107 9.15 -19.70 -12.86
N SER A 108 8.58 -20.14 -11.74
CA SER A 108 9.22 -21.15 -10.88
C SER A 108 9.43 -22.46 -11.65
N VAL A 109 8.45 -22.90 -12.44
CA VAL A 109 8.60 -24.11 -13.28
C VAL A 109 9.63 -23.89 -14.39
N ALA A 110 9.68 -22.69 -14.98
CA ALA A 110 10.67 -22.37 -16.01
C ALA A 110 12.12 -22.31 -15.48
N GLN A 111 12.32 -22.10 -14.18
CA GLN A 111 13.63 -22.07 -13.53
C GLN A 111 14.16 -23.48 -13.18
N ASP A 112 13.26 -24.45 -13.04
CA ASP A 112 13.57 -25.85 -12.70
C ASP A 112 13.95 -26.71 -13.93
N PHE A 113 13.88 -26.16 -15.14
CA PHE A 113 14.26 -26.80 -16.42
C PHE A 113 15.59 -26.28 -16.96
#